data_AF-A0A482SYG3-F1
#
_entry.id   AF-A0A482SYG3-F1
#
_cell.length_a   1.000
_cell.length_b   1.000
_cell.length_c   1.000
_cell.angle_alpha   90.00
_cell.angle_beta   90.00
_cell.angle_gamma   90.00
#
_symmetry.space_group_name_H-M   'P 1'
#
loop_
_entity.id
_entity.type
_entity.pdbx_description
1 polymer ?
#
loop_
_entity_poly.entity_id
_entity_poly.type
_entity_poly.pdbx_seq_one_letter_code
_entity_poly.pdbx_strand_id
1 'polypeptide(L)'
;MADDTTDIESPTRREYVKYGGTVLSAGLLAGCTGDAERGTGSAPTEAVTETDTTTADGSYSVSMSPMGAVTFDSPPETVFTRLTHHADMALALGRGDTVTAMHAP
;
A
#
# COMPACT_ATOMS: atom_id res chain seq x y z
N MET A 1 -27.49 16.30 49.09
CA MET A 1 -26.38 17.25 48.91
C MET A 1 -25.13 16.42 49.13
N ALA A 2 -24.60 15.71 48.13
CA ALA A 2 -23.75 16.18 47.01
C ALA A 2 -22.53 16.92 47.59
N ASP A 3 -21.29 16.45 47.48
CA ASP A 3 -20.58 15.94 46.29
C ASP A 3 -19.62 14.79 46.66
N ASP A 4 -19.59 13.71 45.88
CA ASP A 4 -18.48 12.75 45.86
C ASP A 4 -17.68 13.05 44.58
N THR A 5 -16.57 13.78 44.74
CA THR A 5 -15.72 14.18 43.62
C THR A 5 -14.87 12.98 43.20
N THR A 6 -15.36 12.19 42.25
CA THR A 6 -14.51 11.25 41.52
C THR A 6 -13.51 12.03 40.69
N ASP A 7 -12.27 12.10 41.16
CA ASP A 7 -11.10 12.46 40.35
C ASP A 7 -10.97 11.43 39.23
N ILE A 8 -11.55 11.73 38.06
CA ILE A 8 -11.33 10.96 36.84
C ILE A 8 -9.97 11.40 36.28
N GLU A 9 -8.91 10.82 36.83
CA GLU A 9 -7.56 10.95 36.29
C GLU A 9 -7.59 10.53 34.81
N SER A 10 -7.27 11.47 33.92
CA SER A 10 -7.31 11.23 32.49
C SER A 10 -6.20 10.23 32.12
N PRO A 11 -6.54 9.04 31.57
CA PRO A 11 -5.56 7.98 31.37
C PRO A 11 -4.48 8.42 30.38
N THR A 12 -3.23 8.36 30.82
CA THR A 12 -2.10 8.77 30.00
C THR A 12 -1.81 7.70 28.94
N ARG A 13 -1.28 8.10 27.77
CA ARG A 13 -0.97 7.19 26.65
C ARG A 13 -0.13 5.97 27.06
N ARG A 14 0.62 6.08 28.15
CA ARG A 14 1.48 5.02 28.72
C ARG A 14 0.71 3.89 29.39
N GLU A 15 -0.53 4.14 29.80
CA GLU A 15 -1.37 3.18 30.52
C GLU A 15 -2.05 2.17 29.58
N TYR A 16 -2.39 2.59 28.37
CA TYR A 16 -2.85 1.70 27.30
C TYR A 16 -1.82 0.63 26.94
N VAL A 17 -0.53 0.98 26.95
CA VAL A 17 0.56 0.03 26.66
C VAL A 17 0.76 -0.96 27.82
N LYS A 18 0.44 -0.56 29.06
CA LYS A 18 0.60 -1.41 30.25
C LYS A 18 -0.51 -2.46 30.38
N TYR A 19 -1.72 -2.17 29.89
CA TYR A 19 -2.90 -3.05 30.05
C TYR A 19 -3.43 -3.67 28.73
N GLY A 20 -3.02 -3.18 27.55
CA GLY A 20 -3.53 -3.62 26.25
C GLY A 20 -2.82 -4.82 25.61
N GLY A 21 -2.03 -5.59 26.37
CA GLY A 21 -1.09 -6.59 25.85
C GLY A 21 -1.49 -8.06 25.99
N THR A 22 -2.78 -8.41 26.11
CA THR A 22 -3.20 -9.83 26.20
C THR A 22 -4.45 -10.14 25.39
N VAL A 23 -4.27 -10.42 24.09
CA VAL A 23 -5.14 -11.36 23.36
C VAL A 23 -4.22 -12.37 22.68
N LEU A 24 -4.07 -13.52 23.33
CA LEU A 24 -3.38 -14.69 22.80
C LEU A 24 -4.34 -15.48 21.89
N SER A 25 -3.96 -15.58 20.62
CA SER A 25 -3.94 -16.80 19.77
C SER A 25 -5.03 -17.88 19.92
N ALA A 26 -5.71 -18.21 18.81
CA ALA A 26 -5.98 -19.60 18.40
C ALA A 26 -6.34 -19.68 16.91
N GLY A 27 -5.62 -20.51 16.13
CA GLY A 27 -6.01 -20.81 14.75
C GLY A 27 -4.95 -21.44 13.84
N LEU A 28 -4.16 -22.42 14.33
CA LEU A 28 -3.32 -23.27 13.48
C LEU A 28 -4.08 -24.56 13.12
N LEU A 29 -4.79 -24.58 11.99
CA LEU A 29 -5.15 -25.81 11.28
C LEU A 29 -5.06 -25.58 9.77
N ALA A 30 -4.31 -26.45 9.10
CA ALA A 30 -3.87 -26.39 7.71
C ALA A 30 -5.00 -26.47 6.67
N GLY A 31 -4.75 -25.95 5.47
CA GLY A 31 -5.67 -26.06 4.33
C GLY A 31 -5.03 -25.74 2.98
N CYS A 32 -3.95 -26.44 2.62
CA CYS A 32 -3.52 -26.58 1.22
C CYS A 32 -3.81 -28.03 0.78
N THR A 33 -5.06 -28.33 0.43
CA THR A 33 -5.47 -29.46 -0.43
C THR A 33 -6.79 -29.09 -1.08
N GLY A 34 -6.85 -29.19 -2.41
CA GLY A 34 -7.95 -28.71 -3.23
C GLY A 34 -9.23 -29.56 -3.22
N ASP A 35 -10.15 -29.06 -4.04
CA ASP A 35 -11.33 -29.71 -4.64
C ASP A 35 -12.40 -30.29 -3.70
N ALA A 36 -13.49 -29.54 -3.52
CA ALA A 36 -14.87 -30.04 -3.62
C ALA A 36 -15.89 -28.93 -3.29
N GLU A 37 -16.72 -28.62 -4.29
CA GLU A 37 -18.11 -28.12 -4.22
C GLU A 37 -18.73 -27.77 -2.84
N ARG A 38 -19.34 -26.57 -2.78
CA ARG A 38 -20.81 -26.35 -2.68
C ARG A 38 -21.17 -25.18 -1.73
N GLY A 39 -21.74 -24.13 -2.32
CA GLY A 39 -22.93 -23.50 -1.74
C GLY A 39 -22.77 -22.27 -0.83
N THR A 40 -22.82 -21.11 -1.48
CA THR A 40 -23.71 -19.97 -1.13
C THR A 40 -23.39 -19.12 0.11
N GLY A 41 -22.79 -17.95 -0.15
CA GLY A 41 -23.04 -16.72 0.60
C GLY A 41 -21.84 -16.18 1.37
N SER A 42 -21.06 -15.28 0.75
CA SER A 42 -20.15 -14.40 1.51
C SER A 42 -19.95 -13.04 0.85
N ALA A 43 -19.78 -12.07 1.74
CA ALA A 43 -19.58 -10.64 1.64
C ALA A 43 -18.66 -10.17 0.50
N PRO A 44 -18.71 -8.87 0.09
CA PRO A 44 -17.79 -8.34 -0.89
C PRO A 44 -16.37 -8.47 -0.32
N THR A 45 -15.63 -9.41 -0.87
CA THR A 45 -14.18 -9.49 -0.68
C THR A 45 -13.64 -8.22 -1.31
N GLU A 46 -13.06 -7.33 -0.51
CA GLU A 46 -12.19 -6.29 -1.03
C GLU A 46 -11.14 -7.00 -1.87
N ALA A 47 -11.29 -6.87 -3.19
CA ALA A 47 -10.28 -7.32 -4.12
C ALA A 47 -9.02 -6.53 -3.79
N VAL A 48 -8.11 -7.18 -3.07
CA VAL A 48 -6.71 -6.78 -3.10
C VAL A 48 -6.33 -6.95 -4.56
N THR A 49 -6.32 -5.84 -5.29
CA THR A 49 -5.65 -5.76 -6.58
C THR A 49 -4.19 -6.05 -6.28
N GLU A 50 -3.81 -7.33 -6.35
CA GLU A 50 -2.43 -7.68 -6.61
C GLU A 50 -2.06 -6.87 -7.84
N THR A 51 -1.20 -5.88 -7.66
CA THR A 51 -0.60 -5.18 -8.77
C THR A 51 0.34 -6.19 -9.37
N ASP A 52 -0.19 -7.04 -10.24
CA ASP A 52 0.58 -7.77 -11.22
C ASP A 52 1.58 -6.77 -11.77
N THR A 53 2.87 -7.00 -11.51
CA THR A 53 3.92 -6.34 -12.27
C THR A 53 3.81 -6.94 -13.65
N THR A 54 2.85 -6.44 -14.43
CA THR A 54 2.76 -6.73 -15.85
C THR A 54 4.07 -6.22 -16.42
N THR A 55 5.00 -7.14 -16.68
CA THR A 55 6.00 -6.92 -17.71
C THR A 55 5.18 -6.65 -18.95
N ALA A 56 5.07 -5.37 -19.30
CA ALA A 56 4.41 -4.98 -20.53
C ALA A 56 5.35 -5.45 -21.64
N ASP A 57 5.21 -6.71 -22.06
CA ASP A 57 5.95 -7.33 -23.16
C ASP A 57 5.48 -6.78 -24.53
N GLY A 58 5.01 -5.53 -24.57
CA GLY A 58 4.47 -4.90 -25.75
C GLY A 58 4.42 -3.39 -25.64
N SER A 59 4.50 -2.74 -26.79
CA SER A 59 4.40 -1.28 -26.89
C SER A 59 3.05 -0.79 -26.35
N TYR A 60 3.05 0.31 -25.62
CA TYR A 60 1.85 0.96 -25.11
C TYR A 60 1.86 2.45 -25.46
N SER A 61 0.66 3.03 -25.60
CA SER A 61 0.50 4.46 -25.90
C SER A 61 -0.23 5.15 -24.77
N VAL A 62 0.26 6.32 -24.37
CA VAL A 62 -0.29 7.15 -23.29
C VAL A 62 -0.54 8.56 -23.82
N SER A 63 -1.69 9.14 -23.49
CA SER A 63 -1.96 10.55 -23.78
C SER A 63 -1.41 11.41 -22.64
N MET A 64 -0.46 12.30 -22.96
CA MET A 64 0.18 13.21 -22.00
C MET A 64 0.08 14.64 -22.52
N SER A 65 -0.53 15.54 -21.75
CA SER A 65 -0.48 16.97 -22.09
C SER A 65 0.90 17.55 -21.74
N PRO A 66 1.49 18.43 -22.57
CA PRO A 66 1.02 18.89 -23.88
C PRO A 66 1.45 18.01 -25.06
N MET A 67 2.17 16.93 -24.81
CA MET A 67 2.83 16.09 -25.82
C MET A 67 1.88 15.29 -26.73
N GLY A 68 0.60 15.17 -26.37
CA GLY A 68 -0.36 14.33 -27.08
C GLY A 68 -0.13 12.84 -26.80
N ALA A 69 -0.36 11.99 -27.80
CA ALA A 69 -0.13 10.55 -27.67
C ALA A 69 1.36 10.22 -27.79
N VAL A 70 1.92 9.56 -26.78
CA VAL A 70 3.30 9.09 -26.72
C VAL A 70 3.30 7.58 -26.64
N THR A 71 4.08 6.93 -27.51
CA THR A 71 4.21 5.47 -27.53
C THR A 71 5.54 5.06 -26.93
N PHE A 72 5.53 4.03 -26.09
CA PHE A 72 6.68 3.41 -25.46
C PHE A 72 6.72 1.94 -25.83
N ASP A 73 7.85 1.43 -26.28
CA ASP A 73 8.02 0.00 -26.56
C ASP A 73 8.12 -0.84 -25.28
N SER A 74 8.62 -0.22 -24.21
CA SER A 74 8.79 -0.80 -22.88
C SER A 74 8.84 0.31 -21.82
N PRO A 75 8.70 -0.03 -20.52
CA PRO A 75 8.85 0.95 -19.45
C PRO A 75 10.24 1.65 -19.49
N PRO A 76 10.32 2.97 -19.29
CA PRO A 76 11.60 3.68 -19.31
C PRO A 76 12.56 3.21 -18.20
N GLU A 77 13.82 2.98 -18.57
CA GLU A 77 14.88 2.53 -17.65
C GLU A 77 15.79 3.67 -17.17
N THR A 78 15.81 4.79 -17.88
CA THR A 78 16.64 5.97 -17.54
C THR A 78 15.78 7.22 -17.39
N VAL A 79 15.69 7.74 -16.17
CA VAL A 79 14.81 8.85 -15.81
C VAL A 79 15.61 10.02 -15.24
N PHE A 80 15.36 11.21 -15.80
CA PHE A 80 15.83 12.48 -15.25
C PHE A 80 14.68 13.21 -14.56
N THR A 81 14.91 13.74 -13.36
CA THR A 81 13.94 14.58 -12.65
C THR A 81 14.51 15.94 -12.27
N ARG A 82 13.67 16.99 -12.29
CA ARG A 82 13.99 18.34 -11.77
C ARG A 82 13.46 18.64 -10.37
N LEU A 83 12.59 17.79 -9.83
CA LEU A 83 11.96 18.02 -8.54
C LEU A 83 12.20 16.80 -7.66
N THR A 84 12.68 17.01 -6.44
CA THR A 84 13.06 15.93 -5.51
C THR A 84 11.88 15.02 -5.19
N HIS A 85 10.67 15.57 -5.04
CA HIS A 85 9.47 14.77 -4.76
C HIS A 85 9.11 13.79 -5.89
N HIS A 86 9.53 14.01 -7.15
CA HIS A 86 9.33 13.00 -8.20
C HIS A 86 10.26 11.79 -8.01
N ALA A 87 11.46 11.99 -7.44
CA ALA A 87 12.32 10.87 -7.09
C ALA A 87 11.75 10.09 -5.90
N ASP A 88 11.19 10.78 -4.91
CA ASP A 88 10.48 10.14 -3.79
C ASP A 88 9.29 9.32 -4.31
N MET A 89 8.52 9.86 -5.27
CA MET A 89 7.44 9.12 -5.94
C MET A 89 7.96 7.88 -6.68
N ALA A 90 9.07 7.99 -7.42
CA ALA A 90 9.68 6.86 -8.11
C ALA A 90 10.12 5.77 -7.13
N LEU A 91 10.73 6.15 -6.00
CA LEU A 91 11.11 5.24 -4.93
C LEU A 91 9.90 4.54 -4.31
N ALA A 92 8.84 5.30 -3.98
CA ALA A 92 7.61 4.76 -3.42
C ALA A 92 6.93 3.73 -4.35
N LEU A 93 7.11 3.88 -5.66
CA LEU A 93 6.61 2.95 -6.69
C LEU A 93 7.57 1.77 -6.97
N GLY A 94 8.67 1.64 -6.22
CA GLY A 94 9.67 0.59 -6.46
C GLY A 94 10.47 0.79 -7.75
N ARG A 95 10.56 2.03 -8.24
CA ARG A 95 11.28 2.43 -9.47
C ARG A 95 12.48 3.35 -9.21
N GLY A 96 12.94 3.42 -7.96
CA GLY A 96 14.05 4.29 -7.57
C GLY A 96 15.32 4.09 -8.40
N ASP A 97 15.62 2.84 -8.77
CA ASP A 97 16.82 2.48 -9.54
C ASP A 97 16.84 3.02 -10.98
N THR A 98 15.70 3.46 -11.50
CA THR A 98 15.61 4.05 -12.86
C THR A 98 16.00 5.53 -12.90
N VAL A 99 16.12 6.20 -11.75
CA VAL A 99 16.47 7.62 -11.68
C VAL A 99 17.99 7.78 -11.81
N THR A 100 18.46 8.18 -13.00
CA THR A 100 19.89 8.28 -13.32
C THR A 100 20.47 9.67 -13.11
N ALA A 101 19.62 10.70 -13.10
CA ALA A 101 20.05 12.07 -12.86
C ALA A 101 18.93 12.90 -12.22
N MET A 102 19.34 13.83 -11.36
CA MET A 102 18.43 14.78 -10.72
C MET A 102 19.01 16.19 -10.77
N HIS A 103 18.11 17.17 -10.89
CA HIS A 103 18.42 18.57 -10.67
C HIS A 103 17.46 19.10 -9.60
N ALA A 104 17.96 19.89 -8.66
CA ALA A 104 17.15 20.59 -7.66
C ALA A 104 17.68 22.03 -7.57
N PRO A 105 16.92 23.02 -8.08
CA PRO A 105 17.31 24.44 -8.00
C PRO A 105 17.21 25.00 -6.58
#